data_AF-A0A0Q9LNI1-F1
#
_entry.id   AF-A0A0Q9LNI1-F1
#
_cell.length_a   1.000
_cell.length_b   1.000
_cell.length_c   1.000
_cell.angle_alpha   90.00
_cell.angle_beta   90.00
_cell.angle_gamma   90.00
#
_symmetry.space_group_name_H-M   'P 1'
#
loop_
_entity.id
_entity.type
_entity.pdbx_description
1 polymer ?
#
loop_
_entity_poly.entity_id
_entity_poly.type
_entity_poly.pdbx_seq_one_letter_code
_entity_poly.pdbx_strand_id
1 'polypeptide(L)'
;MAKGEQKPSAAASGGADDFADVAELSYEQARDELIDIVAQLEGGQVGLEESMRLWKRGEALAAHCSTWLDGAEAALTEDDPK
;
A
#
# COMPACT_ATOMS: atom_id res chain seq x y z
N MET A 1 -43.32 1.09 -10.56
CA MET A 1 -42.47 1.15 -11.76
C MET A 1 -41.47 2.30 -11.59
N ALA A 2 -40.20 2.05 -11.97
CA ALA A 2 -39.05 2.95 -12.13
C ALA A 2 -38.75 3.96 -11.00
N LYS A 3 -37.90 3.61 -10.02
CA LYS A 3 -36.41 3.63 -10.03
C LYS A 3 -35.87 5.07 -9.92
N GLY A 4 -35.63 5.49 -8.68
CA GLY A 4 -34.87 6.69 -8.37
C GLY A 4 -33.48 6.60 -9.00
N GLU A 5 -33.08 7.69 -9.63
CA GLU A 5 -31.84 7.83 -10.38
C GLU A 5 -30.66 7.85 -9.40
N GLN A 6 -30.04 6.70 -9.22
CA GLN A 6 -28.73 6.60 -8.60
C GLN A 6 -27.71 7.20 -9.59
N LYS A 7 -27.31 8.45 -9.33
CA LYS A 7 -26.18 9.08 -10.00
C LYS A 7 -24.93 8.23 -9.73
N PRO A 8 -24.12 7.86 -10.73
CA PRO A 8 -22.95 7.03 -10.49
C PRO A 8 -21.97 7.85 -9.65
N SER A 9 -21.77 7.45 -8.40
CA SER A 9 -20.61 7.91 -7.64
C SER A 9 -19.40 7.23 -8.26
N ALA A 10 -18.49 8.00 -8.84
CA ALA A 10 -17.24 7.54 -9.43
C ALA A 10 -16.24 7.06 -8.36
N ALA A 11 -16.72 6.30 -7.38
CA ALA A 11 -15.91 5.63 -6.37
C ALA A 11 -15.37 4.33 -6.96
N ALA A 12 -14.17 4.39 -7.54
CA ALA A 12 -13.21 3.26 -7.59
C ALA A 12 -11.92 3.56 -8.38
N SER A 13 -11.76 4.70 -9.06
CA SER A 13 -10.52 4.99 -9.79
C SER A 13 -9.53 5.79 -8.93
N GLY A 14 -9.01 5.15 -7.88
CA GLY A 14 -7.69 5.51 -7.34
C GLY A 14 -6.78 4.35 -7.70
N GLY A 15 -6.11 4.49 -8.85
CA GLY A 15 -5.36 3.43 -9.54
C GLY A 15 -3.98 3.22 -8.94
N ALA A 16 -3.30 2.15 -9.38
CA ALA A 16 -1.94 1.84 -8.95
C ALA A 16 -0.92 2.98 -9.17
N ASP A 17 -1.26 3.97 -10.01
CA ASP A 17 -0.47 5.18 -10.27
C ASP A 17 -0.48 6.21 -9.13
N ASP A 18 -1.42 6.16 -8.19
CA ASP A 18 -1.55 7.18 -7.13
C ASP A 18 -0.39 7.15 -6.10
N PHE A 19 0.46 6.12 -6.14
CA PHE A 19 1.57 5.92 -5.19
C PHE A 19 2.90 5.59 -5.88
N ALA A 20 3.14 6.14 -7.07
CA ALA A 20 4.38 5.94 -7.82
C ALA A 20 5.64 6.34 -7.03
N ASP A 21 5.50 7.25 -6.06
CA ASP A 21 6.56 7.69 -5.14
C ASP A 21 7.11 6.54 -4.27
N VAL A 22 6.31 5.51 -3.99
CA VAL A 22 6.71 4.38 -3.15
C VAL A 22 7.91 3.63 -3.76
N ALA A 23 7.99 3.57 -5.09
CA ALA A 23 9.09 2.91 -5.80
C ALA A 23 10.45 3.60 -5.58
N GLU A 24 10.45 4.87 -5.18
CA GLU A 24 11.66 5.65 -4.92
C GLU A 24 12.14 5.55 -3.46
N LEU A 25 11.35 4.94 -2.57
CA LEU A 25 11.68 4.82 -1.15
C LEU A 25 12.74 3.74 -0.89
N SER A 26 13.61 3.99 0.09
CA SER A 26 14.41 2.91 0.67
C SER A 26 13.52 1.94 1.45
N TYR A 27 14.02 0.73 1.71
CA TYR A 27 13.33 -0.25 2.55
C TYR A 27 12.94 0.32 3.92
N GLU A 28 13.87 0.99 4.59
CA GLU A 28 13.62 1.55 5.93
C GLU A 28 12.56 2.65 5.90
N GLN A 29 12.60 3.53 4.90
CA GLN A 29 11.59 4.58 4.73
C GLN A 29 10.19 3.99 4.48
N ALA A 30 10.10 3.00 3.59
CA ALA A 30 8.84 2.36 3.28
C ALA A 30 8.27 1.57 4.48
N ARG A 31 9.13 0.88 5.24
CA ARG A 31 8.76 0.18 6.47
C ARG A 31 8.24 1.14 7.53
N ASP A 32 8.95 2.24 7.78
CA ASP A 32 8.59 3.20 8.82
C ASP A 32 7.25 3.88 8.48
N GLU A 33 7.04 4.27 7.22
CA GLU A 33 5.75 4.80 6.77
C GLU A 33 4.61 3.78 6.88
N LEU A 34 4.88 2.50 6.56
CA LEU A 34 3.89 1.43 6.71
C LEU A 34 3.46 1.26 8.18
N ILE A 35 4.41 1.33 9.12
CA ILE A 35 4.12 1.29 10.57
C ILE A 35 3.20 2.44 10.97
N ASP A 36 3.48 3.66 10.50
CA ASP A 36 2.66 4.84 10.80
C ASP A 36 1.25 4.73 10.23
N ILE A 37 1.10 4.16 9.03
CA ILE A 37 -0.21 3.91 8.41
C ILE A 37 -1.00 2.87 9.21
N VAL A 38 -0.37 1.77 9.63
CA VAL A 38 -1.02 0.74 10.45
C VAL A 38 -1.50 1.35 11.77
N ALA A 39 -0.65 2.12 12.45
CA ALA A 39 -1.01 2.78 13.71
C ALA A 39 -2.23 3.72 13.54
N GLN A 40 -2.29 4.47 12.44
CA GLN A 40 -3.44 5.35 12.15
C GLN A 40 -4.73 4.57 11.89
N LEU A 41 -4.66 3.47 11.14
CA LEU A 41 -5.81 2.61 10.86
C LEU A 41 -6.32 1.93 12.14
N GLU A 42 -5.43 1.42 12.98
CA GLU A 42 -5.77 0.79 14.26
C GLU A 42 -6.37 1.78 15.26
N GLY A 43 -5.97 3.05 15.20
CA GLY A 43 -6.55 4.11 16.03
C GLY A 43 -8.03 4.37 15.75
N GLY A 44 -8.54 4.04 14.56
CA GLY A 44 -9.98 4.09 14.23
C GLY A 44 -10.59 5.50 14.19
N GLN A 45 -9.77 6.56 14.22
CA GLN A 45 -10.22 7.96 14.22
C GLN A 45 -10.31 8.57 12.81
N VAL A 46 -9.89 7.84 11.78
CA VAL A 46 -9.93 8.25 10.37
C VAL A 46 -11.27 7.90 9.72
N GLY A 47 -11.79 8.83 8.90
CA GLY A 47 -13.03 8.61 8.15
C GLY A 47 -12.84 7.59 7.02
N LEU A 48 -13.94 6.99 6.55
CA LEU A 48 -13.92 5.87 5.60
C LEU A 48 -13.06 6.12 4.34
N GLU A 49 -13.22 7.28 3.70
CA GLU A 49 -12.46 7.60 2.47
C GLU A 49 -10.95 7.65 2.74
N GLU A 50 -10.55 8.26 3.85
CA GLU A 50 -9.15 8.33 4.25
C GLU A 50 -8.61 6.96 4.68
N SER A 51 -9.40 6.16 5.40
CA SER A 51 -9.04 4.78 5.74
C SER A 51 -8.81 3.93 4.49
N MET A 52 -9.62 4.12 3.44
CA MET A 52 -9.41 3.44 2.15
C MET A 52 -8.13 3.90 1.45
N ARG A 53 -7.79 5.19 1.51
CA ARG A 53 -6.55 5.73 0.94
C ARG A 53 -5.32 5.20 1.69
N LEU A 54 -5.35 5.25 3.02
CA LEU A 54 -4.31 4.72 3.91
C LEU A 54 -4.09 3.23 3.66
N TRP A 55 -5.16 2.43 3.59
CA TRP A 55 -5.04 1.01 3.30
C TRP A 55 -4.37 0.74 1.95
N LYS A 56 -4.80 1.40 0.87
CA LYS A 56 -4.18 1.21 -0.46
C LYS A 56 -2.70 1.58 -0.49
N ARG A 57 -2.33 2.67 0.19
CA ARG A 57 -0.93 3.06 0.31
C ARG A 57 -0.13 2.04 1.14
N GLY A 58 -0.70 1.54 2.23
CA GLY A 58 -0.12 0.48 3.04
C GLY A 58 0.16 -0.79 2.22
N GLU A 59 -0.78 -1.20 1.35
CA GLU A 59 -0.58 -2.33 0.44
C GLU A 59 0.57 -2.09 -0.55
N ALA A 60 0.68 -0.87 -1.11
CA ALA A 60 1.78 -0.51 -2.00
C ALA A 60 3.15 -0.55 -1.28
N LEU A 61 3.23 -0.01 -0.06
CA LEU A 61 4.44 -0.03 0.75
C LEU A 61 4.85 -1.47 1.14
N ALA A 62 3.88 -2.31 1.50
CA ALA A 62 4.11 -3.71 1.84
C ALA A 62 4.65 -4.50 0.63
N ALA A 63 4.09 -4.29 -0.56
CA ALA A 63 4.57 -4.93 -1.78
C ALA A 63 6.01 -4.50 -2.13
N HIS A 64 6.33 -3.22 -1.96
CA HIS A 64 7.69 -2.70 -2.13
C HIS A 64 8.67 -3.34 -1.15
N CYS A 65 8.31 -3.39 0.14
CA CYS A 65 9.14 -4.03 1.17
C CYS A 65 9.39 -5.52 0.87
N SER A 66 8.37 -6.26 0.42
CA SER A 66 8.51 -7.67 0.01
C SER A 66 9.55 -7.80 -1.10
N THR A 67 9.44 -6.97 -2.14
CA THR A 67 10.36 -7.00 -3.30
C THR A 67 11.82 -6.82 -2.88
N TRP A 68 12.09 -5.92 -1.93
CA TRP A 68 13.43 -5.73 -1.36
C TRP A 68 13.94 -6.98 -0.63
N LEU A 69 13.10 -7.59 0.21
CA LEU A 69 13.47 -8.77 1.00
C LEU A 69 13.67 -10.00 0.11
N ASP A 70 12.82 -10.18 -0.90
CA ASP A 70 12.94 -11.26 -1.88
C ASP A 70 14.28 -11.14 -2.65
N GLY A 71 14.66 -9.92 -3.05
CA GLY A 71 15.96 -9.66 -3.69
C GLY A 71 17.15 -9.92 -2.77
N ALA A 72 17.04 -9.56 -1.49
CA ALA A 72 18.08 -9.83 -0.50
C ALA A 72 18.24 -11.34 -0.23
N GLU A 73 17.14 -12.09 -0.13
CA GLU A 73 17.17 -13.55 0.02
C GLU A 73 17.81 -14.22 -1.19
N ALA A 74 17.41 -13.83 -2.40
CA ALA A 74 18.00 -14.36 -3.63
C ALA A 74 19.52 -14.22 -3.64
N ALA A 75 20.05 -13.03 -3.30
CA ALA A 75 21.48 -12.76 -3.24
C ALA A 75 22.24 -13.67 -2.25
N LEU A 76 21.62 -14.04 -1.13
CA LEU A 76 22.23 -14.95 -0.15
C LEU A 76 22.25 -16.41 -0.64
N THR A 77 21.23 -16.83 -1.38
CA THR A 77 21.14 -18.20 -1.90
C THR A 77 22.05 -18.47 -3.09
N GLU A 78 22.41 -17.45 -3.88
CA GLU A 78 23.37 -17.58 -4.97
C GLU A 78 24.83 -17.70 -4.49
N ASP A 79 25.15 -17.16 -3.30
CA ASP A 79 26.52 -17.11 -2.75
C ASP A 79 26.89 -18.31 -1.84
N ASP A 80 25.91 -19.15 -1.46
CA ASP A 80 26.10 -20.35 -0.61
C ASP A 80 25.89 -21.65 -1.43
N PRO A 81 26.93 -22.23 -2.07
CA PRO A 81 26.79 -23.51 -2.76
C PRO A 81 26.64 -24.64 -1.73
N LYS A 82 25.47 -25.30 -1.74
CA LYS A 82 25.20 -26.53 -0.99
C LYS A 82 26.19 -27.66 -1.30
#